data_AF-A0A9N9FZ67-F1
#
_entry.id   AF-A0A9N9FZ67-F1
#
_cell.length_a   1.000
_cell.length_b   1.000
_cell.length_c   1.000
_cell.angle_alpha   90.00
_cell.angle_beta   90.00
_cell.angle_gamma   90.00
#
_symmetry.space_group_name_H-M   'P 1'
#
loop_
_entity.id
_entity.type
_entity.pdbx_description
1 polymer ?
#
loop_
_entity_poly.entity_id
_entity_poly.type
_entity_poly.pdbx_seq_one_letter_code
_entity_poly.pdbx_strand_id
1 'polypeptide(L)'
;GLEGQVRQFEEDNNMFQMFNDKFGNENNKLMIKSNELKAELTHYYQYQVLRNILPLIMNKRSVSLNETNAEEARTKVKNLMKCQIPAKYQLDYEKTFSEQSTTVYEKLILELKRLIDRVFNPSVIQLSNWIKAIYKHRRDQLRKR
;
A
#
# COMPACT_ATOMS: atom_id res chain seq x y z
N GLY A 1 -60.82 0.09 27.21
CA GLY A 1 -60.94 1.50 27.59
C GLY A 1 -59.79 2.28 27.01
N LEU A 2 -59.95 3.60 26.83
CA LEU A 2 -58.96 4.48 26.20
C LEU A 2 -57.54 4.31 26.74
N GLU A 3 -57.38 4.10 28.06
CA GLU A 3 -56.07 3.88 28.70
C GLU A 3 -55.32 2.63 28.21
N GLY A 4 -56.04 1.55 27.85
CA GLY A 4 -55.42 0.35 27.30
C GLY A 4 -54.94 0.55 25.87
N GLN A 5 -55.65 1.38 25.09
CA GLN A 5 -55.24 1.72 23.73
C GLN A 5 -54.02 2.65 23.71
N VAL A 6 -53.95 3.61 24.64
CA VAL A 6 -52.78 4.49 24.79
C VAL A 6 -51.54 3.68 25.14
N ARG A 7 -51.65 2.74 26.09
CA ARG A 7 -50.52 1.91 26.53
C ARG A 7 -49.99 1.01 25.39
N GLN A 8 -50.89 0.40 24.62
CA GLN A 8 -50.51 -0.39 23.45
C GLN A 8 -49.80 0.48 22.40
N PHE A 9 -50.29 1.70 22.17
CA PHE A 9 -49.67 2.62 21.22
C PHE A 9 -48.27 3.06 21.65
N GLU A 10 -48.05 3.27 22.95
CA GLU A 10 -46.72 3.57 23.52
C GLU A 10 -45.74 2.40 23.36
N GLU A 11 -46.21 1.16 23.59
CA GLU A 11 -45.41 -0.06 23.38
C GLU A 11 -45.03 -0.23 21.91
N ASP A 12 -45.98 -0.05 21.00
CA ASP A 12 -45.76 -0.13 19.55
C ASP A 12 -44.76 0.95 19.11
N ASN A 13 -44.88 2.19 19.60
CA ASN A 13 -43.98 3.27 19.25
C ASN A 13 -42.54 3.04 19.76
N ASN A 14 -42.38 2.52 20.98
CA ASN A 14 -41.07 2.11 21.49
C ASN A 14 -40.45 0.98 20.66
N MET A 15 -41.26 0.01 20.24
CA MET A 15 -40.83 -1.07 19.38
C MET A 15 -40.35 -0.55 18.00
N PHE A 16 -41.09 0.37 17.39
CA PHE A 16 -40.68 1.01 16.13
C PHE A 16 -39.40 1.85 16.28
N GLN A 17 -39.25 2.55 17.41
CA GLN A 17 -38.03 3.31 17.72
C GLN A 17 -36.81 2.38 17.75
N MET A 18 -36.91 1.25 18.47
CA MET A 18 -35.83 0.26 18.53
C MET A 18 -35.48 -0.32 17.15
N PHE A 19 -36.47 -0.57 16.30
CA PHE A 19 -36.20 -1.03 14.93
C PHE A 19 -35.52 0.06 14.10
N ASN A 20 -36.00 1.29 14.15
CA ASN A 20 -35.39 2.41 13.43
C ASN A 20 -33.92 2.60 13.83
N ASP A 21 -33.61 2.51 15.12
CA ASP A 21 -32.24 2.60 15.61
C ASP A 21 -31.38 1.42 15.12
N LYS A 22 -31.93 0.21 15.14
CA LYS A 22 -31.22 -0.98 14.66
C LYS A 22 -30.92 -0.90 13.16
N PHE A 23 -31.93 -0.64 12.35
CA PHE A 23 -31.79 -0.54 10.90
C PHE A 23 -30.92 0.66 10.50
N GLY A 24 -31.03 1.80 11.19
CA GLY A 24 -30.18 2.96 10.97
C GLY A 24 -28.70 2.64 11.20
N ASN A 25 -28.38 1.95 12.30
CA ASN A 25 -27.01 1.52 12.60
C ASN A 25 -26.47 0.51 11.58
N GLU A 26 -27.27 -0.47 11.16
CA GLU A 26 -26.89 -1.42 10.12
C GLU A 26 -26.66 -0.73 8.76
N ASN A 27 -27.51 0.22 8.41
CA ASN A 27 -27.39 0.98 7.17
C ASN A 27 -26.11 1.84 7.15
N ASN A 28 -25.75 2.47 8.27
CA ASN A 28 -24.48 3.20 8.39
C ASN A 28 -23.26 2.28 8.23
N LYS A 29 -23.28 1.09 8.84
CA LYS A 29 -22.21 0.09 8.66
C LYS A 29 -22.09 -0.36 7.21
N LEU A 30 -23.22 -0.60 6.54
CA LEU A 30 -23.25 -0.96 5.12
C LEU A 30 -22.72 0.16 4.23
N MET A 31 -23.06 1.42 4.54
CA MET A 31 -22.55 2.58 3.81
C MET A 31 -21.02 2.66 3.89
N ILE A 32 -20.44 2.52 5.09
CA ILE A 32 -18.99 2.52 5.30
C ILE A 32 -18.33 1.41 4.47
N LYS A 33 -18.83 0.18 4.59
CA LYS A 33 -18.27 -0.97 3.85
C LYS A 33 -18.43 -0.83 2.34
N SER A 34 -19.52 -0.24 1.87
CA SER A 34 -19.74 0.08 0.45
C SER A 34 -18.68 1.07 -0.07
N ASN A 35 -18.36 2.09 0.72
CA ASN A 35 -17.34 3.07 0.36
C ASN A 35 -15.93 2.47 0.36
N GLU A 36 -15.62 1.61 1.34
CA GLU A 36 -14.35 0.86 1.38
C GLU A 36 -14.18 -0.04 0.14
N LEU A 37 -15.22 -0.80 -0.22
CA LEU A 37 -15.20 -1.66 -1.39
C LEU A 37 -15.03 -0.88 -2.70
N LYS A 38 -15.67 0.29 -2.82
CA LYS A 38 -15.48 1.19 -3.98
C LYS A 38 -14.03 1.69 -4.07
N ALA A 39 -13.41 2.03 -2.95
CA ALA A 39 -12.01 2.43 -2.91
C ALA A 39 -11.08 1.26 -3.32
N GLU A 40 -11.35 0.06 -2.81
CA GLU A 40 -10.58 -1.15 -3.16
C GLU A 40 -10.72 -1.52 -4.64
N LEU A 41 -11.93 -1.45 -5.19
CA LEU A 41 -12.20 -1.70 -6.59
C LEU A 41 -11.47 -0.69 -7.49
N THR A 42 -11.47 0.58 -7.08
CA THR A 42 -10.72 1.64 -7.79
C THR A 42 -9.22 1.35 -7.79
N HIS A 43 -8.67 0.93 -6.65
CA HIS A 43 -7.27 0.56 -6.54
C HIS A 43 -6.93 -0.66 -7.41
N TYR A 44 -7.78 -1.67 -7.44
CA TYR A 44 -7.60 -2.86 -8.28
C TYR A 44 -7.59 -2.52 -9.77
N TYR A 45 -8.53 -1.71 -10.25
CA TYR A 45 -8.54 -1.30 -11.66
C TYR A 45 -7.32 -0.45 -12.03
N GLN A 46 -6.88 0.46 -11.16
CA GLN A 46 -5.64 1.21 -11.37
C GLN A 46 -4.43 0.26 -11.46
N TYR A 47 -4.35 -0.74 -10.59
CA TYR A 47 -3.29 -1.75 -10.61
C TYR A 47 -3.30 -2.61 -11.88
N GLN A 48 -4.47 -3.09 -12.30
CA GLN A 48 -4.68 -3.85 -13.55
C GLN A 48 -4.27 -3.03 -14.79
N VAL A 49 -4.71 -1.78 -14.86
CA VAL A 49 -4.37 -0.85 -15.95
C VAL A 49 -2.86 -0.62 -16.00
N LEU A 50 -2.22 -0.36 -14.86
CA LEU A 50 -0.77 -0.22 -14.78
C LEU A 50 -0.06 -1.51 -15.21
N ARG A 51 -0.50 -2.68 -14.75
CA ARG A 51 0.06 -3.99 -15.13
C ARG A 51 -0.03 -4.27 -16.62
N ASN A 52 -1.11 -3.86 -17.28
CA ASN A 52 -1.34 -4.12 -18.70
C ASN A 52 -0.66 -3.07 -19.60
N ILE A 53 -0.53 -1.82 -19.13
CA ILE A 53 0.13 -0.74 -19.87
C ILE A 53 1.66 -0.78 -19.73
N LEU A 54 2.19 -1.24 -18.57
CA LEU A 54 3.63 -1.34 -18.31
C LEU A 54 4.39 -2.09 -19.43
N PRO A 55 3.99 -3.30 -19.88
CA PRO A 55 4.65 -4.02 -20.98
C PRO A 55 4.65 -3.26 -22.32
N LEU A 56 3.61 -2.47 -22.59
CA LEU A 56 3.48 -1.69 -23.83
C LEU A 56 4.41 -0.45 -23.83
N ILE A 57 4.63 0.15 -22.65
CA ILE A 57 5.63 1.23 -22.46
C ILE A 57 7.06 0.66 -22.43
N MET A 58 7.24 -0.54 -21.87
CA MET A 58 8.53 -1.24 -21.73
C MET A 58 9.27 -1.49 -23.04
N ASN A 59 8.59 -1.48 -24.20
CA ASN A 59 9.22 -1.80 -25.49
C ASN A 59 9.73 -0.58 -26.27
N LYS A 60 9.55 0.67 -25.78
CA LYS A 60 9.90 1.87 -26.56
C LYS A 60 11.04 2.75 -26.04
N ARG A 61 11.55 2.58 -24.82
CA ARG A 61 12.62 3.48 -24.30
C ARG A 61 13.57 2.81 -23.31
N SER A 62 14.44 1.92 -23.78
CA SER A 62 15.70 1.64 -23.09
C SER A 62 16.68 2.79 -23.35
N VAL A 63 16.47 3.93 -22.69
CA VAL A 63 17.54 4.94 -22.60
C VAL A 63 18.58 4.37 -21.64
N SER A 64 19.73 3.98 -22.19
CA SER A 64 20.91 3.56 -21.45
C SER A 64 21.28 4.63 -20.42
N LEU A 65 21.11 4.32 -19.13
CA LEU A 65 21.54 5.17 -18.04
C LEU A 65 23.08 5.01 -17.92
N ASN A 66 23.83 6.06 -18.22
CA ASN A 66 25.28 6.11 -18.01
C ASN A 66 25.63 5.80 -16.54
N GLU A 67 26.81 5.20 -16.30
CA GLU A 67 27.24 4.73 -14.96
C GLU A 67 27.19 5.83 -13.88
N THR A 68 27.49 7.07 -14.26
CA THR A 68 27.45 8.24 -13.36
C THR A 68 26.04 8.50 -12.80
N ASN A 69 25.01 8.39 -13.63
CA ASN A 69 23.62 8.55 -13.18
C ASN A 69 23.14 7.35 -12.35
N ALA A 70 23.73 6.17 -12.55
CA ALA A 70 23.40 4.98 -11.77
C ALA A 70 23.89 5.07 -10.32
N GLU A 71 25.07 5.63 -10.08
CA GLU A 71 25.61 5.81 -8.73
C GLU A 71 24.85 6.89 -7.94
N GLU A 72 24.48 7.97 -8.62
CA GLU A 72 23.65 9.02 -8.05
C GLU A 72 22.24 8.52 -7.72
N ALA A 73 21.66 7.69 -8.61
CA ALA A 73 20.39 7.00 -8.37
C ALA A 73 20.47 6.05 -7.16
N ARG A 74 21.55 5.27 -7.02
CA ARG A 74 21.77 4.40 -5.84
C ARG A 74 21.87 5.22 -4.55
N THR A 75 22.56 6.35 -4.57
CA THR A 75 22.69 7.25 -3.42
C THR A 75 21.34 7.85 -3.03
N LYS A 76 20.54 8.26 -4.02
CA LYS A 76 19.17 8.73 -3.80
C LYS A 76 18.30 7.64 -3.16
N VAL A 77 18.32 6.42 -3.71
CA VAL A 77 17.59 5.26 -3.16
C VAL A 77 18.03 4.98 -1.72
N LYS A 78 19.33 4.99 -1.43
CA LYS A 78 19.87 4.78 -0.08
C LYS A 78 19.37 5.83 0.92
N ASN A 79 19.26 7.09 0.51
CA ASN A 79 18.74 8.17 1.36
C ASN A 79 17.22 8.07 1.58
N LEU A 80 16.46 7.76 0.52
CA LEU A 80 15.03 7.50 0.63
C LEU A 80 14.75 6.32 1.55
N MET A 81 15.58 5.27 1.47
CA MET A 81 15.48 4.12 2.36
C MET A 81 15.76 4.45 3.84
N LYS A 82 16.49 5.52 4.12
CA LYS A 82 16.77 5.99 5.48
C LYS A 82 15.69 6.92 6.03
N CYS A 83 15.17 7.82 5.19
CA CYS A 83 14.38 8.96 5.67
C CYS A 83 12.89 8.91 5.31
N GLN A 84 12.49 8.14 4.29
CA GLN A 84 11.12 8.22 3.74
C GLN A 84 10.36 6.90 3.72
N ILE A 85 10.99 5.78 4.05
CA ILE A 85 10.27 4.50 4.14
C ILE A 85 9.47 4.45 5.45
N PRO A 86 8.14 4.25 5.39
CA PRO A 86 7.34 3.97 6.58
C PRO A 86 7.83 2.72 7.32
N ALA A 87 7.81 2.73 8.66
CA ALA A 87 8.29 1.62 9.49
C ALA A 87 7.69 0.24 9.11
N LYS A 88 6.45 0.22 8.59
CA LYS A 88 5.77 -0.97 8.04
C LYS A 88 6.48 -1.66 6.86
N TYR A 89 7.41 -0.98 6.19
CA TYR A 89 8.22 -1.53 5.09
C TYR A 89 9.71 -1.55 5.42
N GLN A 90 10.06 -1.38 6.70
CA GLN A 90 11.43 -1.41 7.16
C GLN A 90 11.95 -2.85 7.10
N LEU A 91 13.04 -3.05 6.38
CA LEU A 91 13.65 -4.37 6.22
C LEU A 91 14.30 -4.82 7.54
N ASP A 92 13.98 -6.03 7.98
CA ASP A 92 14.60 -6.69 9.14
C ASP A 92 15.96 -7.28 8.76
N TYR A 93 17.06 -6.66 9.20
CA TYR A 93 18.42 -7.02 8.80
C TYR A 93 18.96 -8.29 9.46
N GLU A 94 18.30 -8.82 10.49
CA GLU A 94 18.70 -10.07 11.15
C GLU A 94 18.37 -11.27 10.24
N LYS A 95 17.23 -11.19 9.53
CA LYS A 95 16.75 -12.23 8.62
C LYS A 95 17.50 -12.26 7.30
N THR A 96 17.42 -13.35 6.55
CA THR A 96 17.92 -13.32 5.16
C THR A 96 16.97 -12.50 4.28
N PHE A 97 17.51 -11.92 3.21
CA PHE A 97 16.70 -11.12 2.27
C PHE A 97 15.53 -11.93 1.67
N SER A 98 15.71 -13.25 1.54
CA SER A 98 14.73 -14.19 1.02
C SER A 98 13.69 -14.63 2.05
N GLU A 99 13.99 -14.50 3.35
CA GLU A 99 13.07 -14.80 4.46
C GLU A 99 12.09 -13.65 4.75
N GLN A 100 12.31 -12.47 4.17
CA GLN A 100 11.38 -11.36 4.28
C GLN A 100 10.17 -11.55 3.36
N SER A 101 9.02 -11.03 3.78
CA SER A 101 7.78 -11.14 2.99
C SER A 101 7.96 -10.48 1.62
N THR A 102 7.72 -11.24 0.55
CA THR A 102 7.67 -10.74 -0.83
C THR A 102 6.73 -9.54 -0.96
N THR A 103 5.65 -9.50 -0.18
CA THR A 103 4.68 -8.38 -0.17
C THR A 103 5.25 -7.07 0.38
N VAL A 104 6.19 -7.13 1.34
CA VAL A 104 6.89 -5.94 1.86
C VAL A 104 7.87 -5.42 0.82
N TYR A 105 8.55 -6.34 0.15
CA TYR A 105 9.51 -6.04 -0.89
C TYR A 105 8.88 -5.39 -2.14
N GLU A 106 7.75 -5.93 -2.60
CA GLU A 106 7.02 -5.40 -3.75
C GLU A 106 6.48 -3.99 -3.48
N LYS A 107 5.92 -3.75 -2.29
CA LYS A 107 5.46 -2.41 -1.87
C LYS A 107 6.62 -1.43 -1.80
N LEU A 108 7.76 -1.86 -1.25
CA LEU A 108 8.98 -1.05 -1.18
C LEU A 108 9.50 -0.66 -2.57
N ILE A 109 9.53 -1.60 -3.53
CA ILE A 109 9.95 -1.30 -4.90
C ILE A 109 9.01 -0.29 -5.56
N LEU A 110 7.69 -0.47 -5.41
CA LEU A 110 6.70 0.44 -6.01
C LEU A 110 6.83 1.86 -5.46
N GLU A 111 7.05 1.98 -4.15
CA GLU A 111 7.18 3.27 -3.47
C GLU A 111 8.48 3.97 -3.85
N LEU A 112 9.60 3.24 -3.89
CA LEU A 112 10.89 3.75 -4.36
C LEU A 112 10.81 4.16 -5.83
N LYS A 113 10.19 3.34 -6.69
CA LYS A 113 9.99 3.67 -8.10
C LYS A 113 9.22 4.97 -8.24
N ARG A 114 8.09 5.14 -7.55
CA ARG A 114 7.30 6.39 -7.57
C ARG A 114 8.12 7.62 -7.21
N LEU A 115 9.03 7.51 -6.24
CA LEU A 115 9.83 8.63 -5.74
C LEU A 115 10.99 9.02 -6.67
N ILE A 116 11.53 8.07 -7.43
CA ILE A 116 12.71 8.29 -8.29
C ILE A 116 12.39 8.28 -9.79
N ASP A 117 11.17 7.88 -10.18
CA ASP A 117 10.73 7.77 -11.58
C ASP A 117 10.93 9.08 -12.35
N ARG A 118 10.65 10.20 -11.68
CA ARG A 118 10.75 11.55 -12.26
C ARG A 118 12.18 11.97 -12.61
N VAL A 119 13.19 11.34 -12.01
CA VAL A 119 14.59 11.79 -12.11
C VAL A 119 15.45 10.77 -12.84
N PHE A 120 15.30 9.48 -12.51
CA PHE A 120 16.22 8.43 -12.99
C PHE A 120 15.51 7.29 -13.74
N ASN A 121 14.18 7.19 -13.65
CA ASN A 121 13.37 6.12 -14.24
C ASN A 121 14.02 4.71 -14.23
N PRO A 122 14.48 4.21 -13.07
CA PRO A 122 15.11 2.90 -13.00
C PRO A 122 14.10 1.78 -13.19
N SER A 123 14.58 0.69 -13.78
CA SER A 123 13.79 -0.54 -13.90
C SER A 123 13.62 -1.21 -12.53
N VAL A 124 12.57 -2.04 -12.42
CA VAL A 124 12.32 -2.87 -11.23
C VAL A 124 13.52 -3.76 -10.91
N ILE A 125 14.22 -4.26 -11.94
CA ILE A 125 15.41 -5.11 -11.78
C ILE A 125 16.57 -4.31 -11.21
N GLN A 126 16.79 -3.08 -11.69
CA GLN A 126 17.85 -2.20 -11.17
C GLN A 126 17.59 -1.86 -9.70
N LEU A 127 16.36 -1.46 -9.36
CA LEU A 127 15.94 -1.21 -7.99
C LEU A 127 16.13 -2.44 -7.09
N SER A 128 15.73 -3.60 -7.58
CA SER A 128 15.87 -4.87 -6.88
C SER A 128 17.33 -5.19 -6.54
N ASN A 129 18.23 -5.02 -7.51
CA ASN A 129 19.66 -5.25 -7.32
C ASN A 129 20.28 -4.22 -6.37
N TRP A 130 19.88 -2.95 -6.46
CA TRP A 130 20.37 -1.91 -5.56
C TRP A 130 19.93 -2.12 -4.12
N ILE A 131 18.66 -2.48 -3.90
CA ILE A 131 18.13 -2.80 -2.57
C ILE A 131 18.87 -3.99 -1.98
N LYS A 132 19.08 -5.07 -2.75
CA LYS A 132 19.87 -6.24 -2.32
C LYS A 132 21.29 -5.87 -1.92
N ALA A 133 21.96 -5.02 -2.71
CA ALA A 133 23.31 -4.57 -2.43
C ALA A 133 23.38 -3.73 -1.14
N ILE A 134 22.46 -2.77 -0.96
CA ILE A 134 22.34 -1.94 0.24
C ILE A 134 22.07 -2.82 1.47
N TYR A 135 21.17 -3.81 1.32
CA TYR A 135 20.81 -4.74 2.37
C TYR A 135 22.00 -5.59 2.82
N LYS A 136 22.68 -6.23 1.86
CA LYS A 136 23.87 -7.05 2.12
C LYS A 136 24.93 -6.24 2.86
N HIS A 137 25.23 -5.03 2.37
CA HIS A 137 26.21 -4.15 3.01
C HIS A 137 25.84 -3.81 4.45
N ARG A 138 24.56 -3.47 4.74
CA ARG A 138 24.12 -3.18 6.12
C ARG A 138 24.21 -4.40 7.02
N ARG A 139 23.82 -5.58 6.54
CA ARG A 139 23.90 -6.83 7.30
C ARG A 139 25.34 -7.21 7.61
N ASP A 140 26.24 -7.06 6.65
CA ASP A 140 27.66 -7.33 6.84
C ASP A 140 28.29 -6.38 7.87
N GLN A 141 27.82 -5.12 7.94
CA GLN A 141 28.24 -4.17 8.98
C GLN A 141 27.71 -4.54 10.37
N LEU A 142 26.48 -5.04 10.47
CA LEU A 142 25.90 -5.49 11.74
C LEU A 142 26.60 -6.73 12.30
N ARG A 143 26.99 -7.67 11.43
CA ARG A 143 27.71 -8.90 11.83
C ARG A 143 29.17 -8.69 12.21
N LYS A 144 29.72 -7.51 11.92
CA LYS A 144 31.09 -7.13 12.30
C LYS A 144 31.15 -6.32 13.60
N ARG A 145 30.01 -5.99 14.18
CA ARG A 145 29.90 -5.38 15.51
C ARG A 145 29.72 -6.47 16.56
#